data_AF-A0A379AKA0-F1
#
_entry.id   AF-A0A379AKA0-F1
#
_cell.length_a   1.000
_cell.length_b   1.000
_cell.length_c   1.000
_cell.angle_alpha   90.00
_cell.angle_beta   90.00
_cell.angle_gamma   90.00
#
_symmetry.space_group_name_H-M   'P 1'
#
loop_
_entity.id
_entity.type
_entity.pdbx_description
1 polymer ?
#
loop_
_entity_poly.entity_id
_entity_poly.type
_entity_poly.pdbx_seq_one_letter_code
_entity_poly.pdbx_strand_id
1 'polypeptide(L)'
;MRWPRQWQQPELEAALSAHPRIGERANGADKEAALSRGEQSAMQQADSALQQAMQQGNQAYETRFGRVFLIRAKGRSGEQMLAELQRRLQNSDPAEQQEALDQLREITLLRLKETIQ
;
A
#
# COMPACT_ATOMS: atom_id res chain seq x y z
N MET A 1 24.16 1.61 12.05
CA MET A 1 22.70 1.86 12.15
C MET A 1 22.02 0.58 12.59
N ARG A 2 21.49 0.54 13.81
CA ARG A 2 20.91 -0.66 14.42
C ARG A 2 19.39 -0.55 14.30
N TRP A 3 18.76 -1.37 13.46
CA TRP A 3 17.31 -1.58 13.54
C TRP A 3 17.07 -3.00 14.02
N PRO A 4 16.56 -3.14 15.26
CA PRO A 4 15.39 -4.00 15.40
C PRO A 4 14.41 -3.34 16.39
N ARG A 5 13.46 -2.56 15.86
CA ARG A 5 12.12 -2.60 16.46
C ARG A 5 11.40 -3.68 15.70
N GLN A 6 11.07 -4.78 16.36
CA GLN A 6 9.93 -5.58 15.95
C GLN A 6 8.73 -4.66 16.14
N TRP A 7 8.19 -4.13 15.04
CA TRP A 7 6.97 -3.32 15.11
C TRP A 7 5.86 -4.24 15.58
N GLN A 8 5.23 -3.87 16.69
CA GLN A 8 4.07 -4.61 17.19
C GLN A 8 2.87 -4.31 16.27
N GLN A 9 1.94 -5.25 16.12
CA GLN A 9 0.76 -5.10 15.26
C GLN A 9 0.05 -3.73 15.39
N PRO A 10 -0.20 -3.20 16.60
CA PRO A 10 -0.89 -1.92 16.76
C PRO A 10 -0.13 -0.71 16.20
N GLU A 11 1.21 -0.72 16.27
CA GLU A 11 2.06 0.36 15.74
C GLU A 11 2.06 0.36 14.21
N LEU A 12 2.04 -0.84 13.60
CA LEU A 12 1.90 -0.97 12.16
C LEU A 12 0.53 -0.50 11.70
N GLU A 13 -0.54 -0.91 12.38
CA GLU A 13 -1.91 -0.49 12.05
C GLU A 13 -2.09 1.02 12.08
N ALA A 14 -1.60 1.68 13.14
CA ALA A 14 -1.66 3.14 13.27
C ALA A 14 -0.84 3.87 12.19
N ALA A 15 0.31 3.33 11.78
CA ALA A 15 1.10 3.91 10.70
C ALA A 15 0.41 3.71 9.33
N LEU A 16 -0.23 2.56 9.13
CA LEU A 16 -0.90 2.23 7.87
C LEU A 16 -2.25 2.94 7.70
N SER A 17 -2.94 3.30 8.78
CA SER A 17 -4.27 3.95 8.70
C SER A 17 -4.23 5.32 8.01
N ALA A 18 -3.05 5.94 7.89
CA ALA A 18 -2.86 7.19 7.16
C ALA A 18 -2.71 7.00 5.64
N HIS A 19 -2.60 5.76 5.15
CA HIS A 19 -2.44 5.48 3.72
C HIS A 19 -3.79 5.31 3.02
N PRO A 20 -4.02 5.99 1.88
CA PRO A 20 -5.19 5.73 1.06
C PRO A 20 -5.12 4.33 0.45
N ARG A 21 -6.28 3.71 0.21
CA ARG A 21 -6.35 2.42 -0.50
C ARG A 21 -5.84 2.57 -1.93
N ILE A 22 -5.30 1.48 -2.48
CA ILE A 22 -4.97 1.41 -3.90
C ILE A 22 -6.26 1.50 -4.72
N GLY A 23 -6.31 2.45 -5.66
CA GLY A 23 -7.49 2.77 -6.46
C GLY A 23 -8.34 3.91 -5.89
N GLU A 24 -8.15 4.29 -4.63
CA GLU A 24 -8.80 5.47 -4.05
C GLU A 24 -7.94 6.72 -4.26
N ARG A 25 -8.59 7.84 -4.59
CA ARG A 25 -7.90 9.13 -4.67
C ARG A 25 -7.61 9.64 -3.27
N ALA A 26 -6.34 9.95 -3.00
CA ALA A 26 -5.96 10.69 -1.81
C ALA A 26 -6.64 12.07 -1.81
N ASN A 27 -7.39 12.35 -0.75
CA ASN A 27 -8.06 13.63 -0.53
C ASN A 27 -7.04 14.70 -0.09
N GLY A 28 -7.30 15.97 -0.43
CA GLY A 28 -6.46 17.10 -0.03
C GLY A 28 -5.39 17.51 -1.05
N ALA A 29 -4.84 18.71 -0.82
CA ALA A 29 -3.84 19.34 -1.69
C ALA A 29 -2.40 19.19 -1.15
N ASP A 30 -2.23 18.59 0.03
CA ASP A 30 -0.93 18.48 0.68
C ASP A 30 0.03 17.58 -0.10
N LYS A 31 1.33 17.73 0.18
CA LYS A 31 2.40 17.02 -0.53
C LYS A 31 2.22 15.50 -0.50
N GLU A 32 1.81 14.93 0.63
CA GLU A 32 1.55 13.50 0.77
C GLU A 32 0.41 13.01 -0.15
N ALA A 33 -0.65 13.81 -0.30
CA ALA A 33 -1.75 13.49 -1.19
C ALA A 33 -1.31 13.56 -2.67
N ALA A 34 -0.44 14.52 -3.02
CA ALA A 34 0.14 14.61 -4.35
C ALA A 34 1.07 13.42 -4.68
N LEU A 35 1.95 13.06 -3.75
CA LEU A 35 2.83 11.88 -3.88
C LEU A 35 2.01 10.60 -4.06
N SER A 36 1.00 10.39 -3.22
CA SER A 36 0.13 9.21 -3.33
C SER A 36 -0.56 9.13 -4.69
N ARG A 37 -1.10 10.23 -5.22
CA ARG A 37 -1.73 10.24 -6.56
C ARG A 37 -0.74 9.86 -7.66
N GLY A 38 0.49 10.36 -7.60
CA GLY A 38 1.55 10.00 -8.55
C GLY A 38 1.93 8.51 -8.47
N GLU A 39 2.13 8.01 -7.25
CA GLU A 39 2.55 6.63 -6.97
C GLU A 39 1.60 5.59 -7.58
N GLN A 40 0.28 5.79 -7.49
CA GLN A 40 -0.74 4.83 -7.93
C GLN A 40 -1.45 5.20 -9.23
N SER A 41 -0.87 6.10 -10.03
CA SER A 41 -1.47 6.60 -11.29
C SER A 41 -1.86 5.49 -12.27
N ALA A 42 -1.11 4.38 -12.32
CA ALA A 42 -1.42 3.22 -13.15
C ALA A 42 -2.76 2.56 -12.78
N MET A 43 -3.09 2.46 -11.49
CA MET A 43 -4.40 1.93 -11.06
C MET A 43 -5.54 2.88 -11.39
N GLN A 44 -5.31 4.19 -11.30
CA GLN A 44 -6.33 5.20 -11.63
C GLN A 44 -6.69 5.22 -13.12
N GLN A 45 -5.80 4.72 -13.98
CA GLN A 45 -6.00 4.62 -15.43
C GLN A 45 -6.46 3.23 -15.88
N ALA A 46 -6.54 2.27 -14.96
CA ALA A 46 -7.02 0.93 -15.24
C ALA A 46 -8.49 0.92 -15.68
N ASP A 47 -8.89 -0.15 -16.37
CA ASP A 47 -10.29 -0.34 -16.73
C ASP A 47 -11.19 -0.57 -15.50
N SER A 48 -12.50 -0.44 -15.70
CA SER A 48 -13.48 -0.55 -14.62
C SER A 48 -13.49 -1.93 -13.96
N ALA A 49 -13.20 -3.00 -14.71
CA ALA A 49 -13.18 -4.36 -14.18
C ALA A 49 -12.00 -4.55 -13.23
N LEU A 50 -10.83 -4.05 -13.59
CA LEU A 50 -9.62 -4.10 -12.76
C LEU A 50 -9.76 -3.24 -11.51
N GLN A 51 -10.34 -2.05 -11.62
CA GLN A 51 -10.64 -1.19 -10.46
C GLN A 51 -11.63 -1.86 -9.49
N GLN A 52 -12.67 -2.50 -10.01
CA GLN A 52 -13.63 -3.25 -9.19
C GLN A 52 -12.98 -4.45 -8.50
N ALA A 53 -12.13 -5.21 -9.21
CA ALA A 53 -11.40 -6.33 -8.63
C ALA A 53 -10.43 -5.86 -7.53
N MET A 54 -9.76 -4.73 -7.71
CA MET A 54 -8.91 -4.10 -6.69
C MET A 54 -9.74 -3.68 -5.46
N GLN A 55 -10.90 -3.06 -5.67
CA GLN A 55 -11.79 -2.68 -4.57
C GLN A 55 -12.25 -3.89 -3.75
N GLN A 56 -12.69 -4.96 -4.40
CA GLN A 56 -13.09 -6.21 -3.74
C GLN A 56 -11.93 -6.84 -2.99
N GLY A 57 -10.74 -6.88 -3.61
CA GLY A 57 -9.54 -7.39 -2.98
C GLY A 57 -9.15 -6.59 -1.73
N ASN A 58 -9.24 -5.25 -1.78
CA ASN A 58 -8.97 -4.40 -0.62
C ASN A 58 -9.92 -4.72 0.55
N GLN A 59 -11.21 -4.89 0.27
CA GLN A 59 -12.20 -5.27 1.28
C GLN A 59 -11.91 -6.65 1.90
N ALA A 60 -11.55 -7.63 1.06
CA ALA A 60 -11.18 -8.96 1.52
C ALA A 60 -9.91 -8.92 2.40
N TYR A 61 -8.93 -8.10 2.01
CA TYR A 61 -7.68 -7.93 2.73
C TYR A 61 -7.90 -7.27 4.10
N GLU A 62 -8.70 -6.21 4.16
CA GLU A 62 -9.07 -5.56 5.42
C GLU A 62 -9.84 -6.51 6.35
N THR A 63 -10.74 -7.31 5.79
CA THR A 63 -11.48 -8.33 6.57
C THR A 63 -10.53 -9.38 7.14
N ARG A 64 -9.51 -9.80 6.38
CA ARG A 64 -8.58 -10.86 6.81
C ARG A 64 -7.52 -10.38 7.80
N PHE A 65 -6.99 -9.18 7.60
CA PHE A 65 -5.80 -8.69 8.30
C PHE A 65 -6.03 -7.46 9.19
N GLY A 66 -7.24 -6.87 9.16
CA GLY A 66 -7.61 -5.72 10.00
C GLY A 66 -6.92 -4.40 9.62
N ARG A 67 -6.33 -4.30 8.42
CA ARG A 67 -5.57 -3.13 7.97
C ARG A 67 -5.66 -2.95 6.46
N VAL A 68 -5.37 -1.75 5.96
CA VAL A 68 -5.33 -1.47 4.51
C VAL A 68 -4.23 -2.27 3.81
N PHE A 69 -4.47 -2.65 2.55
CA PHE A 69 -3.44 -3.24 1.70
C PHE A 69 -2.41 -2.18 1.31
N LEU A 70 -1.16 -2.39 1.72
CA LEU A 70 -0.05 -1.50 1.39
C LEU A 70 0.92 -2.16 0.41
N ILE A 71 1.21 -1.46 -0.69
CA ILE A 71 2.22 -1.84 -1.68
C ILE A 71 2.88 -0.60 -2.27
N ARG A 72 4.19 -0.66 -2.60
CA ARG A 72 4.87 0.40 -3.35
C ARG A 72 4.31 0.45 -4.77
N ALA A 73 3.41 1.38 -5.06
CA ALA A 73 2.73 1.41 -6.35
C ALA A 73 3.61 1.90 -7.51
N LYS A 74 4.56 2.81 -7.24
CA LYS A 74 5.41 3.43 -8.27
C LYS A 74 6.10 2.37 -9.13
N GLY A 75 5.85 2.35 -10.44
CA GLY A 75 6.45 1.42 -11.39
C GLY A 75 5.80 0.04 -11.48
N ARG A 76 4.63 -0.16 -10.84
CA ARG A 76 3.79 -1.36 -11.01
C ARG A 76 2.56 -1.03 -11.87
N SER A 77 2.11 -1.97 -12.69
CA SER A 77 0.82 -1.89 -13.40
C SER A 77 -0.34 -2.19 -12.45
N GLY A 78 -1.57 -1.91 -12.89
CA GLY A 78 -2.78 -2.24 -12.15
C GLY A 78 -2.90 -3.74 -11.86
N GLU A 79 -2.61 -4.56 -12.86
CA GLU A 79 -2.67 -6.02 -12.83
C GLU A 79 -1.61 -6.58 -11.89
N GLN A 80 -0.40 -6.02 -11.90
CA GLN A 80 0.65 -6.41 -10.97
C GLN A 80 0.26 -6.11 -9.52
N MET A 81 -0.37 -4.96 -9.27
CA MET A 81 -0.87 -4.63 -7.93
C MET A 81 -1.98 -5.59 -7.48
N LEU A 82 -2.91 -5.94 -8.38
CA LEU A 82 -3.96 -6.91 -8.08
C LEU A 82 -3.40 -8.33 -7.84
N ALA A 83 -2.42 -8.76 -8.63
CA ALA A 83 -1.79 -10.05 -8.46
C ALA A 83 -1.09 -10.16 -7.10
N GLU A 84 -0.37 -9.11 -6.66
CA GLU A 84 0.25 -9.08 -5.34
C GLU A 84 -0.78 -9.11 -4.21
N LEU A 85 -1.88 -8.37 -4.36
CA LEU A 85 -2.99 -8.40 -3.40
C LEU A 85 -3.55 -9.81 -3.24
N GLN A 86 -3.84 -10.48 -4.36
CA GLN A 86 -4.37 -11.85 -4.37
C GLN A 86 -3.39 -12.86 -3.79
N ARG A 87 -2.09 -12.73 -4.09
CA ARG A 87 -1.03 -13.58 -3.52
C ARG A 87 -0.92 -13.38 -2.01
N ARG A 88 -0.91 -12.13 -1.55
CA ARG A 88 -0.74 -11.76 -0.13
C ARG A 88 -1.95 -12.12 0.74
N LEU A 89 -3.15 -12.21 0.15
CA LEU A 89 -4.31 -12.78 0.83
C LEU A 89 -4.10 -14.23 1.30
N GLN A 90 -3.14 -14.97 0.70
CA GLN A 90 -2.79 -16.33 1.09
C GLN A 90 -1.65 -16.40 2.13
N ASN A 91 -1.09 -15.26 2.53
CA ASN A 91 -0.01 -15.23 3.52
C ASN A 91 -0.53 -15.59 4.92
N SER A 92 0.37 -16.13 5.75
CA SER A 92 0.16 -16.16 7.20
C SER A 92 0.28 -14.75 7.79
N ASP A 93 -0.32 -14.51 8.96
CA ASP A 93 -0.28 -13.18 9.59
C ASP A 93 1.16 -12.67 9.82
N PRO A 94 2.13 -13.48 10.29
CA PRO A 94 3.50 -13.02 10.46
C PRO A 94 4.20 -12.70 9.13
N ALA A 95 3.94 -13.50 8.09
CA ALA A 95 4.53 -13.26 6.77
C ALA A 95 3.98 -11.97 6.16
N GLU A 96 2.67 -11.74 6.27
CA GLU A 96 2.05 -10.53 5.77
C GLU A 96 2.50 -9.28 6.54
N GLN A 97 2.62 -9.37 7.86
CA GLN A 97 3.12 -8.26 8.67
C GLN A 97 4.54 -7.85 8.26
N GLN A 98 5.42 -8.84 8.03
CA GLN A 98 6.78 -8.58 7.59
C GLN A 98 6.80 -7.93 6.19
N GLU A 99 6.00 -8.45 5.26
CA GLU A 99 5.97 -7.93 3.90
C GLU A 99 5.36 -6.52 3.83
N ALA A 100 4.29 -6.24 4.58
CA ALA A 100 3.73 -4.89 4.69
C ALA A 100 4.73 -3.87 5.24
N LEU A 101 5.55 -4.27 6.23
CA LEU A 101 6.64 -3.44 6.75
C LEU A 101 7.71 -3.14 5.70
N ASP A 102 8.06 -4.13 4.88
CA ASP A 102 9.03 -3.94 3.80
C ASP A 102 8.49 -3.00 2.71
N GLN A 103 7.20 -3.13 2.36
CA GLN A 103 6.54 -2.18 1.45
C GLN A 103 6.50 -0.76 2.03
N LEU A 104 6.22 -0.59 3.32
CA LEU A 104 6.25 0.71 3.99
C LEU A 104 7.64 1.35 3.95
N ARG A 105 8.69 0.54 4.16
CA ARG A 105 10.09 1.01 4.04
C ARG A 105 10.40 1.48 2.63
N GLU A 106 10.02 0.72 1.61
CA GLU A 106 10.22 1.11 0.20
C GLU A 106 9.55 2.45 -0.13
N ILE A 107 8.28 2.61 0.25
CA ILE A 107 7.51 3.85 0.02
C ILE A 107 8.20 5.03 0.73
N THR A 108 8.54 4.86 2.00
CA THR A 108 9.20 5.92 2.80
C THR A 108 10.52 6.36 2.16
N LEU A 109 11.35 5.42 1.70
CA LEU A 109 12.62 5.72 1.04
C LEU A 109 12.42 6.42 -0.30
N LEU A 110 11.39 6.07 -1.07
CA LEU A 110 11.06 6.75 -2.33
C LEU A 110 10.60 8.19 -2.09
N ARG A 111 9.69 8.42 -1.13
CA ARG A 111 9.21 9.78 -0.79
C ARG A 111 10.32 10.68 -0.25
N LEU A 112 11.25 10.11 0.54
CA LEU A 112 12.43 10.83 1.01
C LEU A 112 13.31 11.29 -0.16
N LYS A 113 13.57 10.40 -1.13
CA LYS A 113 14.34 10.73 -2.34
C LYS A 113 13.65 11.82 -3.17
N GLU A 114 12.32 11.79 -3.28
CA GLU A 114 11.53 12.80 -4.00
C GLU A 114 11.39 14.13 -3.25
N THR A 115 11.74 14.17 -1.96
CA THR A 115 11.70 15.39 -1.14
C THR A 115 13.04 16.13 -1.08
N ILE A 116 14.15 15.44 -1.32
CA ILE A 116 15.51 16.02 -1.26
C ILE A 116 15.99 16.52 -2.64
N GLN A 117 15.24 16.22 -3.71
CA GLN A 117 15.56 16.64 -5.09
C GLN A 117 14.93 17.98 -5.46
#